data_AF-A0A6I4V5L5-F1
#
_entry.id   AF-A0A6I4V5L5-F1
#
_cell.length_a   1.000
_cell.length_b   1.000
_cell.length_c   1.000
_cell.angle_alpha   90.00
_cell.angle_beta   90.00
_cell.angle_gamma   90.00
#
_symmetry.space_group_name_H-M   'P 1'
#
loop_
_entity.id
_entity.type
_entity.pdbx_description
1 polymer ?
#
loop_
_entity_poly.entity_id
_entity_poly.type
_entity_poly.pdbx_seq_one_letter_code
_entity_poly.pdbx_strand_id
1 'polypeptide(L)' 'MVKPPRAMVTPGVIPPSPAEYAGKAGGLPPEALLRHAADYGAWCQANAAKLKALEAFFWPASKE' A
#
# COMPACT_ATOMS: atom_id res chain seq x y z
N MET A 1 -27.11 -2.91 2.70
CA MET A 1 -25.66 -2.98 2.98
C MET A 1 -25.09 -1.56 2.95
N VAL A 2 -24.75 -0.98 4.10
CA VAL A 2 -24.18 0.37 4.16
C VAL A 2 -22.71 0.28 3.76
N LYS A 3 -22.35 0.86 2.62
CA LYS A 3 -20.94 0.95 2.21
C LYS A 3 -20.25 1.95 3.13
N PRO A 4 -19.12 1.62 3.79
CA PRO A 4 -18.37 2.58 4.56
C PRO A 4 -18.02 3.75 3.64
N PRO A 5 -18.16 5.00 4.09
CA PRO A 5 -17.76 6.16 3.33
C PRO A 5 -16.31 5.95 2.91
N ARG A 6 -16.01 6.04 1.61
CA ARG A 6 -14.64 5.99 1.09
C ARG A 6 -13.68 6.93 1.86
N ALA A 7 -14.22 8.00 2.45
CA ALA A 7 -13.52 8.94 3.32
C ALA A 7 -12.89 8.32 4.58
N MET A 8 -13.36 7.15 5.06
CA MET A 8 -12.79 6.48 6.24
C MET A 8 -11.61 5.56 5.89
N VAL A 9 -11.32 5.35 4.60
CA VAL A 9 -10.23 4.48 4.15
C VAL A 9 -9.05 5.34 3.74
N THR A 10 -8.09 5.52 4.66
CA THR A 10 -6.83 6.19 4.36
C THR A 10 -5.77 5.16 3.98
N PRO A 11 -5.30 5.13 2.72
CA PRO A 11 -4.21 4.24 2.32
C PRO A 11 -2.92 4.55 3.11
N GLY A 12 -2.00 3.59 3.16
CA GLY A 12 -0.65 3.86 3.66
C GLY A 12 0.06 4.94 2.85
N VAL A 13 1.07 5.58 3.44
CA VAL A 13 1.93 6.53 2.72
C VAL A 13 2.55 5.83 1.51
N ILE A 14 2.31 6.37 0.33
CA ILE A 14 2.85 5.82 -0.93
C ILE A 14 4.37 5.91 -0.85
N PRO A 15 5.10 4.83 -1.18
CA PRO A 15 6.55 4.89 -1.21
C PRO A 15 7.04 5.90 -2.27
N PRO A 16 8.24 6.47 -2.09
CA PRO A 16 8.85 7.39 -3.04
C PRO A 16 8.82 6.86 -4.48
N SER A 17 8.82 7.78 -5.44
CA SER A 17 8.99 7.42 -6.84
C SER A 17 10.35 6.74 -7.05
N PRO A 18 10.49 5.82 -8.04
CA PRO A 18 11.76 5.15 -8.30
C PRO A 18 12.94 6.14 -8.40
N ALA A 19 12.73 7.29 -9.07
CA ALA A 19 13.76 8.32 -9.25
C ALA A 19 14.32 8.90 -7.95
N GLU A 20 13.57 8.86 -6.84
CA GLU A 20 14.05 9.33 -5.54
C GLU A 20 15.05 8.35 -4.89
N TYR A 21 15.11 7.12 -5.40
CA TYR A 21 16.14 6.14 -5.04
C TYR A 21 17.36 6.22 -5.97
N ALA A 22 17.25 6.92 -7.11
CA ALA A 22 18.36 7.11 -8.03
C ALA A 22 19.41 8.07 -7.45
N GLY A 23 20.68 7.76 -7.64
CA GLY A 23 21.78 8.70 -7.36
C GLY A 23 21.88 9.79 -8.43
N LYS A 24 22.93 10.63 -8.35
CA LYS A 24 23.19 11.70 -9.34
C LYS A 24 23.55 11.20 -10.75
N ALA A 25 23.81 9.91 -10.91
CA ALA A 25 24.09 9.29 -12.21
C ALA A 25 22.77 8.87 -12.87
N GLY A 26 22.61 9.14 -14.16
CA GLY A 26 21.37 8.85 -14.90
C GLY A 26 21.00 7.36 -14.89
N GLY A 27 19.70 7.09 -14.79
CA GLY A 27 19.15 5.73 -14.69
C GLY A 27 19.02 5.23 -13.25
N LEU A 28 18.21 4.18 -13.06
CA LEU A 28 18.05 3.54 -11.75
C LEU A 28 19.09 2.43 -11.62
N PRO A 29 20.05 2.53 -10.66
CA PRO A 29 20.93 1.42 -10.39
C PRO A 29 20.11 0.20 -9.93
N PRO A 30 20.58 -1.04 -10.15
CA PRO A 30 19.87 -2.25 -9.76
C PRO A 30 19.43 -2.24 -8.29
N GLU A 31 20.26 -1.73 -7.39
CA GLU A 31 19.96 -1.61 -5.97
C GLU A 31 18.77 -0.67 -5.70
N ALA A 32 18.66 0.44 -6.45
CA ALA A 32 17.52 1.36 -6.34
C ALA A 32 16.22 0.70 -6.82
N LEU A 33 16.29 -0.08 -7.90
CA LEU A 33 15.13 -0.85 -8.39
C LEU A 33 14.66 -1.88 -7.37
N LEU A 34 15.60 -2.65 -6.81
CA LEU A 34 15.31 -3.66 -5.79
C LEU A 34 14.72 -3.02 -4.53
N ARG A 35 15.27 -1.90 -4.10
CA ARG A 35 14.75 -1.16 -2.94
C ARG A 35 13.34 -0.62 -3.20
N HIS A 36 13.09 0.01 -4.35
CA HIS A 36 11.76 0.48 -4.71
C HIS A 36 10.75 -0.68 -4.76
N ALA A 37 11.12 -1.82 -5.37
CA ALA A 37 10.25 -2.99 -5.43
C ALA A 37 9.91 -3.55 -4.05
N ALA A 38 10.88 -3.60 -3.13
CA ALA A 38 10.66 -4.02 -1.76
C ALA A 38 9.73 -3.07 -0.99
N ASP A 39 9.98 -1.76 -1.07
CA ASP A 39 9.17 -0.74 -0.40
C ASP A 39 7.73 -0.72 -0.95
N TYR A 40 7.56 -0.86 -2.27
CA TYR A 40 6.26 -0.97 -2.93
C TYR A 40 5.52 -2.24 -2.52
N GLY A 41 6.21 -3.38 -2.47
CA GLY A 41 5.65 -4.65 -1.99
C GLY A 41 5.14 -4.54 -0.56
N ALA A 42 5.93 -3.94 0.35
CA ALA A 42 5.55 -3.71 1.74
C ALA A 42 4.31 -2.79 1.85
N TRP A 43 4.26 -1.73 1.05
CA TRP A 43 3.09 -0.85 0.98
C TRP A 43 1.83 -1.60 0.54
N CYS A 44 1.91 -2.44 -0.50
CA CYS A 44 0.79 -3.26 -0.95
C CYS A 44 0.27 -4.20 0.16
N GLN A 45 1.18 -4.89 0.86
CA GLN A 45 0.82 -5.80 1.95
C GLN A 45 0.15 -5.06 3.12
N ALA A 46 0.67 -3.89 3.50
CA ALA A 46 0.08 -3.07 4.56
C ALA A 46 -1.35 -2.60 4.20
N ASN A 47 -1.57 -2.17 2.96
CA ASN A 47 -2.91 -1.79 2.49
C ASN A 47 -3.87 -2.98 2.43
N ALA A 48 -3.42 -4.16 2.00
CA ALA A 48 -4.22 -5.38 2.00
C ALA A 48 -4.66 -5.76 3.43
N ALA A 49 -3.75 -5.67 4.41
CA ALA A 49 -4.09 -5.91 5.82
C ALA A 49 -5.13 -4.91 6.34
N LYS A 50 -4.99 -3.62 6.01
CA LYS A 50 -5.98 -2.58 6.37
C LYS A 50 -7.35 -2.87 5.75
N LEU A 51 -7.40 -3.21 4.46
CA LEU A 51 -8.64 -3.55 3.77
C LEU A 51 -9.33 -4.75 4.44
N LYS A 52 -8.58 -5.79 4.79
CA LYS A 52 -9.11 -6.96 5.50
C LYS A 52 -9.68 -6.59 6.89
N ALA A 53 -9.00 -5.70 7.62
CA ALA A 53 -9.50 -5.22 8.91
C ALA A 53 -10.79 -4.40 8.77
N LEU A 54 -10.86 -3.53 7.76
CA LEU A 54 -12.06 -2.75 7.45
C LEU A 54 -13.22 -3.66 7.02
N GLU A 55 -12.94 -4.68 6.20
CA GLU A 55 -13.92 -5.68 5.79
C GLU A 55 -14.53 -6.37 7.02
N ALA A 56 -13.68 -6.89 7.92
CA ALA A 56 -14.13 -7.53 9.16
C ALA A 56 -14.91 -6.58 10.09
N PHE A 57 -14.58 -5.28 10.09
CA PHE A 57 -15.23 -4.30 10.95
C PHE A 57 -16.62 -3.88 10.43
N PHE A 58 -16.75 -3.60 9.13
CA PHE A 58 -18.01 -3.12 8.54
C PHE A 58 -18.93 -4.26 8.10
N TRP A 59 -18.35 -5.41 7.77
CA TRP A 59 -19.05 -6.62 7.37
C TRP A 59 -18.50 -7.81 8.14
N PRO A 60 -18.60 -7.81 9.48
CA PRO A 60 -18.38 -9.03 10.22
C PRO A 60 -19.33 -10.07 9.62
N ALA A 61 -18.79 -11.18 9.12
CA ALA A 61 -19.55 -12.19 8.41
C ALA A 61 -20.92 -12.35 9.09
N SER A 62 -21.99 -12.01 8.37
CA SER A 62 -23.34 -12.23 8.87
C SER A 62 -23.38 -13.68 9.32
N LYS A 63 -23.52 -13.90 10.63
CA LYS A 63 -23.87 -15.21 11.14
C LYS A 63 -25.30 -15.46 10.67
N GLU A 64 -25.44 -16.05 9.49
CA GLU A 64 -26.62 -16.82 9.10
C GLU A 64 -26.26 -18.30 9.18
#